data_AF-A0A482VZM6-F1
#
_entry.id   AF-A0A482VZM6-F1
#
_cell.length_a   1.000
_cell.length_b   1.000
_cell.length_c   1.000
_cell.angle_alpha   90.00
_cell.angle_beta   90.00
_cell.angle_gamma   90.00
#
_symmetry.space_group_name_H-M   'P 1'
#
loop_
_entity.id
_entity.type
_entity.pdbx_description
1 polymer ?
#
loop_
_entity_poly.entity_id
_entity_poly.type
_entity_poly.pdbx_seq_one_letter_code
_entity_poly.pdbx_strand_id
1 'polypeptide(L)'
;GTHAPTGVICSGDLIFEDNFDDLDLKKWDHEQTLAGGGNWEFQWYANSRYNSFVDNGVLYIKPTLVADEYGEQFLSSGTLDINGGAPADQ
;
A
#
# COMPACT_ATOMS: atom_id res chain seq x y z
N GLY A 1 4.86 13.10 -13.18
CA GLY A 1 3.46 12.60 -13.21
C GLY A 1 2.51 13.75 -13.46
N THR A 2 1.22 13.47 -13.63
CA THR A 2 0.18 14.49 -13.89
C THR A 2 0.02 15.53 -12.77
N HIS A 3 0.57 15.26 -11.58
CA HIS A 3 0.50 16.12 -10.40
C HIS A 3 1.79 16.91 -10.12
N ALA A 4 2.83 16.78 -10.97
CA ALA A 4 4.07 17.52 -10.77
C ALA A 4 3.88 19.01 -11.13
N PRO A 5 4.52 19.96 -10.42
CA PRO A 5 4.50 21.36 -10.79
C PRO A 5 5.04 21.58 -12.21
N THR A 6 4.42 22.50 -12.95
CA THR A 6 4.84 22.88 -14.30
C THR A 6 5.64 24.18 -14.27
N GLY A 7 6.71 24.28 -15.07
CA GLY A 7 7.51 25.51 -15.22
C GLY A 7 8.94 25.37 -14.70
N VAL A 8 9.59 26.50 -14.42
CA VAL A 8 10.93 26.52 -13.82
C VAL A 8 10.80 26.23 -12.33
N ILE A 9 11.49 25.20 -11.86
CA ILE A 9 11.56 24.81 -10.45
C ILE A 9 12.82 25.43 -9.86
N CYS A 10 12.68 26.17 -8.76
CA CYS A 10 13.78 26.81 -8.04
C CYS A 10 14.25 25.95 -6.86
N SER A 11 15.45 26.25 -6.37
CA SER A 11 15.95 25.63 -5.14
C SER A 11 15.06 26.03 -3.96
N GLY A 12 14.52 25.04 -3.25
CA GLY A 12 13.62 25.22 -2.11
C GLY A 12 12.13 25.07 -2.44
N ASP A 13 11.77 24.90 -3.71
CA ASP A 13 10.37 24.71 -4.09
C ASP A 13 9.85 23.33 -3.67
N LEU A 14 8.59 23.29 -3.23
CA LEU A 14 7.87 22.06 -2.96
C LEU A 14 7.43 21.42 -4.28
N ILE A 15 7.92 20.21 -4.56
CA ILE A 15 7.67 19.51 -5.82
C ILE A 15 6.66 18.34 -5.71
N PHE A 16 6.32 17.95 -4.48
CA PHE A 16 5.34 16.91 -4.19
C PHE A 16 4.85 17.05 -2.75
N GLU A 17 3.54 17.03 -2.57
CA GLU A 17 2.88 16.89 -1.27
C GLU A 17 1.61 16.07 -1.41
N ASP A 18 1.19 15.47 -0.30
CA ASP A 18 -0.13 14.88 -0.17
C ASP A 18 -0.67 15.17 1.22
N ASN A 19 -1.83 15.82 1.27
CA ASN A 19 -2.52 16.13 2.53
C ASN A 19 -3.49 15.03 2.93
N PHE A 20 -3.60 13.97 2.13
CA PHE A 20 -4.46 12.81 2.38
C PHE A 20 -5.90 13.24 2.65
N ASP A 21 -6.47 14.05 1.76
CA ASP A 21 -7.93 14.24 1.68
C ASP A 21 -8.61 12.96 1.15
N ASP A 22 -7.88 12.23 0.29
CA ASP A 22 -8.18 10.88 -0.19
C ASP A 22 -6.88 10.09 -0.43
N LEU A 23 -6.99 8.79 -0.69
CA LEU A 23 -5.85 7.95 -1.10
C LEU A 23 -5.73 7.92 -2.63
N ASP A 24 -5.00 8.88 -3.20
CA ASP A 24 -4.84 9.03 -4.65
C ASP A 24 -3.91 7.98 -5.26
N LEU A 25 -4.50 6.99 -5.92
CA LEU A 25 -3.78 5.90 -6.59
C LEU A 25 -3.04 6.30 -7.89
N LYS A 26 -3.09 7.58 -8.28
CA LYS A 26 -2.19 8.14 -9.32
C LYS A 26 -0.88 8.66 -8.73
N LYS A 27 -0.82 8.85 -7.41
CA LYS A 27 0.39 9.23 -6.66
C LYS A 27 1.02 8.03 -5.96
N TRP A 28 0.19 7.14 -5.43
CA TRP A 28 0.61 6.00 -4.62
C TRP A 28 0.22 4.68 -5.27
N ASP A 29 1.09 3.67 -5.12
CA ASP A 29 0.81 2.30 -5.53
C ASP A 29 1.03 1.36 -4.36
N HIS A 30 0.31 0.24 -4.35
CA HIS A 30 0.35 -0.75 -3.29
C HIS A 30 1.28 -1.89 -3.66
N GLU A 31 2.24 -2.18 -2.78
CA GLU A 31 2.93 -3.46 -2.84
C GLU A 31 1.96 -4.58 -2.44
N GLN A 32 1.95 -5.66 -3.22
CA GLN A 32 1.12 -6.85 -2.97
C GLN A 32 2.03 -8.06 -2.91
N THR A 33 2.49 -8.41 -1.71
CA THR A 33 3.56 -9.40 -1.52
C THR A 33 3.53 -10.09 -0.16
N LEU A 34 4.12 -11.27 -0.14
CA LEU A 34 4.49 -12.04 1.06
C LEU A 34 5.99 -12.41 1.05
N ALA A 35 6.80 -11.74 0.23
CA ALA A 35 8.20 -12.06 0.03
C ALA A 35 9.12 -11.65 1.20
N GLY A 36 8.59 -10.97 2.22
CA GLY A 36 9.30 -10.59 3.44
C GLY A 36 10.30 -9.45 3.31
N GLY A 37 10.29 -8.72 2.18
CA GLY A 37 11.00 -7.44 2.02
C GLY A 37 12.53 -7.48 2.22
N GLY A 38 13.15 -8.65 2.16
CA GLY A 38 14.58 -8.84 2.47
C GLY A 38 14.90 -8.93 3.98
N ASN A 39 13.91 -8.78 4.85
CA ASN A 39 14.04 -8.79 6.31
C ASN A 39 13.33 -9.97 6.99
N TRP A 40 12.84 -10.94 6.23
CA TRP A 40 12.09 -12.11 6.74
C TRP A 40 10.81 -11.70 7.49
N GLU A 41 10.21 -10.61 7.05
CA GLU A 41 8.92 -10.13 7.53
C GLU A 41 7.81 -11.12 7.16
N PHE A 42 6.81 -11.27 8.05
CA PHE A 42 5.76 -12.30 7.90
C PHE A 42 4.42 -11.74 7.41
N GLN A 43 4.24 -10.43 7.48
CA GLN A 43 2.99 -9.78 7.10
C GLN A 43 2.75 -9.87 5.60
N TRP A 44 1.49 -9.98 5.23
CA TRP A 44 1.03 -9.82 3.86
C TRP A 44 0.78 -8.34 3.57
N TYR A 45 1.54 -7.76 2.65
CA TYR A 45 1.19 -6.45 2.10
C TYR A 45 0.13 -6.65 1.02
N ALA A 46 -0.96 -5.89 1.12
CA ALA A 46 -2.13 -6.03 0.26
C ALA A 46 -2.73 -4.66 -0.08
N ASN A 47 -3.36 -4.59 -1.25
CA ASN A 47 -4.22 -3.46 -1.59
C ASN A 47 -5.60 -3.62 -0.92
N SER A 48 -5.64 -3.38 0.40
CA SER A 48 -6.86 -3.50 1.22
C SER A 48 -7.15 -2.20 1.96
N ARG A 49 -8.43 -1.81 1.99
CA ARG A 49 -8.91 -0.65 2.76
C ARG A 49 -9.08 -0.93 4.25
N TYR A 50 -8.94 -2.19 4.68
CA TYR A 50 -8.74 -2.51 6.09
C TYR A 50 -7.33 -2.17 6.57
N ASN A 51 -6.34 -2.19 5.66
CA ASN A 51 -4.92 -1.98 6.00
C ASN A 51 -4.38 -0.62 5.61
N SER A 52 -4.94 0.01 4.59
CA SER A 52 -4.49 1.31 4.10
C SER A 52 -5.70 2.15 3.69
N PHE A 53 -5.95 3.22 4.43
CA PHE A 53 -7.08 4.11 4.18
C PHE A 53 -6.76 5.51 4.70
N VAL A 54 -7.53 6.48 4.22
CA VAL A 54 -7.45 7.86 4.65
C VAL A 54 -8.68 8.18 5.49
N ASP A 55 -8.48 8.83 6.63
CA ASP A 55 -9.54 9.40 7.44
C ASP A 55 -9.06 10.72 8.05
N ASN A 56 -9.90 11.75 8.00
CA ASN A 56 -9.64 13.08 8.57
C ASN A 56 -8.24 13.69 8.23
N GLY A 57 -7.80 13.61 6.97
CA GLY A 57 -6.51 14.19 6.55
C GLY A 57 -5.29 13.34 6.92
N VAL A 58 -5.49 12.07 7.33
CA VAL A 58 -4.42 11.19 7.80
C VAL A 58 -4.47 9.87 7.04
N LEU A 59 -3.32 9.47 6.49
CA LEU A 59 -3.10 8.11 6.01
C LEU A 59 -2.90 7.16 7.18
N TYR A 60 -3.81 6.20 7.32
CA TYR A 60 -3.69 5.08 8.25
C TYR A 60 -3.11 3.88 7.53
N ILE A 61 -2.00 3.35 8.05
CA ILE A 61 -1.47 2.03 7.70
C ILE A 61 -1.65 1.15 8.93
N LYS A 62 -2.59 0.21 8.85
CA LYS A 62 -3.10 -0.56 9.98
C LYS A 62 -2.89 -2.07 9.74
N PRO A 63 -2.13 -2.76 10.61
CA PRO A 63 -2.10 -4.21 10.62
C PRO A 63 -3.48 -4.77 10.98
N THR A 64 -3.88 -5.82 10.28
CA THR A 64 -5.11 -6.60 10.55
C THR A 64 -4.74 -8.07 10.60
N LEU A 65 -5.40 -8.85 11.46
CA LEU A 65 -5.16 -10.28 11.52
C LEU A 65 -5.88 -10.95 10.34
N VAL A 66 -5.17 -11.82 9.61
CA VAL A 66 -5.77 -12.64 8.54
C VAL A 66 -6.94 -13.47 9.07
N ALA A 67 -6.88 -13.90 10.34
CA ALA A 67 -7.97 -14.62 10.99
C ALA A 67 -9.24 -13.77 11.18
N ASP A 68 -9.15 -12.44 11.27
CA ASP A 68 -10.33 -11.57 11.37
C ASP A 68 -11.10 -11.53 10.03
N GLU A 69 -10.41 -11.75 8.91
CA GLU A 69 -11.00 -11.74 7.56
C GLU A 69 -11.42 -13.14 7.08
N TYR A 70 -10.61 -14.16 7.35
CA TYR A 70 -10.78 -15.51 6.81
C TYR A 70 -11.03 -16.60 7.86
N GLY A 71 -10.96 -16.25 9.15
CA GLY A 71 -11.08 -17.19 10.27
C GLY A 71 -9.77 -17.93 10.60
N GLU A 72 -9.66 -18.40 11.84
CA GLU A 72 -8.48 -19.11 12.37
C GLU A 72 -8.08 -20.36 11.54
N GLN A 73 -9.06 -21.06 10.95
CA GLN A 73 -8.79 -22.26 10.16
C GLN A 73 -8.00 -21.95 8.87
N PHE A 74 -8.10 -20.73 8.35
CA PHE A 74 -7.35 -20.30 7.17
C PHE A 74 -5.83 -20.31 7.42
N LEU A 75 -5.40 -20.05 8.66
CA LEU A 75 -3.98 -20.03 9.02
C LEU A 75 -3.29 -21.40 8.85
N SER A 76 -4.06 -22.50 8.88
CA SER A 76 -3.52 -23.86 8.78
C SER A 76 -3.85 -24.58 7.47
N SER A 77 -4.89 -24.14 6.74
CA SER A 77 -5.38 -24.87 5.56
C SER A 77 -5.95 -23.97 4.45
N GLY A 78 -5.63 -22.68 4.44
CA GLY A 78 -6.05 -21.72 3.41
C GLY A 78 -5.15 -21.72 2.17
N THR A 79 -5.73 -21.29 1.05
CA THR A 79 -4.98 -20.91 -0.15
C THR A 79 -5.15 -19.42 -0.37
N LEU A 80 -4.03 -18.71 -0.49
CA LEU A 80 -4.02 -17.29 -0.83
C LEU A 80 -3.45 -17.10 -2.23
N ASP A 81 -4.19 -16.39 -3.07
CA ASP A 81 -3.72 -15.92 -4.37
C ASP A 81 -3.37 -14.44 -4.28
N ILE A 82 -2.08 -14.14 -4.35
CA ILE A 82 -1.54 -12.80 -4.12
C ILE A 82 -1.59 -11.99 -5.43
N ASN A 83 -1.93 -12.62 -6.57
CA ASN A 83 -1.96 -12.01 -7.90
C ASN A 83 -0.72 -11.12 -8.19
N GLY A 84 0.44 -11.45 -7.62
CA GLY A 84 1.61 -10.58 -7.58
C GLY A 84 2.92 -11.37 -7.53
N GLY A 85 3.65 -11.35 -8.65
CA GLY A 85 5.03 -11.81 -8.76
C GLY A 85 5.89 -10.65 -9.26
N ALA A 86 6.28 -9.73 -8.38
CA ALA A 86 7.05 -8.53 -8.71
C ALA A 86 6.37 -7.49 -9.65
N PRO A 87 6.65 -6.18 -9.48
CA PRO A 87 6.25 -5.14 -10.43
C PRO A 87 6.80 -5.33 -11.87
N ALA A 88 7.70 -6.30 -12.08
CA ALA A 88 8.31 -6.60 -13.37
C ALA A 88 7.50 -7.57 -14.24
N ASP A 89 6.47 -8.22 -13.68
CA ASP A 89 5.64 -9.20 -14.40
C ASP A 89 4.23 -8.65 -14.76
N GLN A 90 4.04 -7.33 -14.71
CA GLN A 90 2.88 -6.61 -15.28
C GLN A 90 3.22 -5.91 -16.59
#